data_AF-A0AAV2GYS5-F1
#
_entry.id   AF-A0AAV2GYS5-F1
#
_cell.length_a   1.000
_cell.length_b   1.000
_cell.length_c   1.000
_cell.angle_alpha   90.00
_cell.angle_beta   90.00
_cell.angle_gamma   90.00
#
_symmetry.space_group_name_H-M   'P 1'
#
loop_
_entity.id
_entity.type
_entity.pdbx_description
1 polymer ?
#
loop_
_entity_poly.entity_id
_entity_poly.type
_entity_poly.pdbx_seq_one_letter_code
_entity_poly.pdbx_strand_id
1 'polypeptide(L)'
;TYQCAVSSTSSVSESAMNSCILRQIYQSLTKINQIYCKRQHHATESIAFENQPFSWLFVSNAVGGEYGAQVNLDLDLENRLLDESAQKLKFNVEARGANIDVCQLVTDYKKFQLFKKQRADLAGERDQILTELKLLNEKSIGSDAGVESPLQDLQKKLAIVKGKINLQTPYWELEESIMYRCLKLPNDLHITTPLDKRQILREHKGSKDSTENSSHINIAKKFDLIKFSTVGPKAYYLKGDLAKAELALTNKVVKYLKSHNYRFMAGPEFFKSPIIEGCGLDIHNPHEVLTMKEAFKEDVEPMNHLIGISPATFVGYVAKTCIGDKVLPLKMFACGRSYQNSDLPGLYGAVQSIQAGVFSCVKKDDLELQFDETVNLIWNFLEPFGLSMRLSQASAKELKLAEQRRLDVQILAPSLKQHVTIASVSDLGDFVSRRLMVKHSLNHADFRPAPLVQMVSGTALNITSLLAAWMEHGGINQVILIALSIA
;
A
#
# COMPACT_ATOMS: atom_id res chain seq x y z
N THR A 1 41.39 -24.02 -0.10
CA THR A 1 42.87 -24.01 -0.20
C THR A 1 43.41 -23.20 0.95
N TYR A 2 43.95 -23.85 1.96
CA TYR A 2 45.08 -23.41 2.81
C TYR A 2 45.24 -24.46 3.92
N GLN A 3 45.92 -25.55 3.56
CA GLN A 3 46.69 -26.40 4.46
C GLN A 3 48.16 -26.09 4.17
N CYS A 4 48.94 -25.78 5.21
CA CYS A 4 50.38 -26.01 5.35
C CYS A 4 50.73 -25.56 6.78
N ALA A 5 50.85 -26.50 7.71
CA ALA A 5 52.09 -27.18 8.09
C ALA A 5 53.02 -26.30 8.93
N VAL A 6 53.27 -26.68 10.18
CA VAL A 6 54.55 -27.27 10.65
C VAL A 6 54.47 -27.51 12.16
N SER A 7 55.08 -28.62 12.54
CA SER A 7 55.20 -29.31 13.82
C SER A 7 56.09 -28.64 14.88
N SER A 8 55.88 -29.09 16.13
CA SER A 8 56.79 -29.19 17.28
C SER A 8 57.28 -27.89 17.96
N THR A 9 56.82 -27.62 19.21
CA THR A 9 57.49 -27.99 20.47
C THR A 9 56.75 -27.45 21.71
N SER A 10 56.74 -28.27 22.77
CA SER A 10 56.66 -27.95 24.22
C SER A 10 55.42 -27.26 24.82
N SER A 11 54.52 -28.10 25.33
CA SER A 11 54.05 -28.12 26.73
C SER A 11 53.79 -26.79 27.45
N VAL A 12 52.62 -26.19 27.19
CA VAL A 12 51.91 -25.35 28.18
C VAL A 12 50.38 -25.61 28.04
N SER A 13 49.82 -26.30 29.03
CA SER A 13 48.38 -26.40 29.41
C SER A 13 47.30 -26.55 28.30
N GLU A 14 47.34 -27.66 27.57
CA GLU A 14 46.28 -28.05 26.61
C GLU A 14 44.87 -28.23 27.21
N SER A 15 44.71 -28.39 28.53
CA SER A 15 43.37 -28.59 29.13
C SER A 15 42.57 -27.29 29.32
N ALA A 16 43.25 -26.15 29.54
CA ALA A 16 42.59 -24.87 29.77
C ALA A 16 42.26 -24.16 28.44
N MET A 17 43.18 -24.22 27.47
CA MET A 17 43.05 -23.58 26.16
C MET A 17 41.97 -24.25 25.29
N ASN A 18 41.86 -25.59 25.36
CA ASN A 18 40.81 -26.33 24.65
C ASN A 18 39.41 -26.00 25.19
N SER A 19 39.23 -25.71 26.48
CA SER A 19 37.91 -25.36 27.03
C SER A 19 37.41 -23.99 26.54
N CYS A 20 38.33 -23.04 26.32
CA CYS A 20 37.99 -21.68 25.89
C CYS A 20 37.70 -21.65 24.38
N ILE A 21 38.50 -22.36 23.59
CA ILE A 21 38.28 -22.51 22.14
C ILE A 21 37.02 -23.34 21.87
N LEU A 22 36.78 -24.44 22.59
CA LEU A 22 35.53 -25.21 22.47
C LEU A 22 34.32 -24.38 22.91
N ARG A 23 34.43 -23.52 23.93
CA ARG A 23 33.34 -22.58 24.29
C ARG A 23 33.11 -21.53 23.22
N GLN A 24 34.15 -20.96 22.61
CA GLN A 24 33.99 -20.00 21.51
C GLN A 24 33.44 -20.65 20.25
N ILE A 25 33.85 -21.87 19.92
CA ILE A 25 33.30 -22.64 18.80
C ILE A 25 31.84 -23.02 19.10
N TYR A 26 31.51 -23.45 20.32
CA TYR A 26 30.14 -23.77 20.70
C TYR A 26 29.25 -22.53 20.73
N GLN A 27 29.74 -21.37 21.20
CA GLN A 27 29.05 -20.07 21.13
C GLN A 27 28.87 -19.58 19.70
N SER A 28 29.86 -19.82 18.83
CA SER A 28 29.78 -19.47 17.41
C SER A 28 28.82 -20.40 16.67
N LEU A 29 28.83 -21.70 16.99
CA LEU A 29 27.89 -22.68 16.45
C LEU A 29 26.47 -22.49 17.00
N THR A 30 26.28 -22.03 18.23
CA THR A 30 24.95 -21.65 18.76
C THR A 30 24.47 -20.33 18.18
N LYS A 31 25.35 -19.34 17.91
CA LYS A 31 24.99 -18.15 17.12
C LYS A 31 24.64 -18.52 15.68
N ILE A 32 25.40 -19.40 15.05
CA ILE A 32 25.12 -19.90 13.70
C ILE A 32 23.83 -20.72 13.70
N ASN A 33 23.57 -21.60 14.67
CA ASN A 33 22.30 -22.32 14.81
C ASN A 33 21.14 -21.40 15.19
N GLN A 34 21.33 -20.31 15.93
CA GLN A 34 20.29 -19.30 16.14
C GLN A 34 20.00 -18.52 14.84
N ILE A 35 21.01 -18.26 14.02
CA ILE A 35 20.86 -17.65 12.69
C ILE A 35 20.24 -18.64 11.68
N TYR A 36 20.54 -19.94 11.79
CA TYR A 36 20.02 -20.99 10.91
C TYR A 36 18.61 -21.46 11.31
N CYS A 37 18.32 -21.59 12.61
CA CYS A 37 16.98 -21.91 13.12
C CYS A 37 16.01 -20.73 13.01
N LYS A 38 16.49 -19.48 13.03
CA LYS A 38 15.64 -18.32 12.65
C LYS A 38 15.29 -18.30 11.16
N ARG A 39 16.03 -19.02 10.30
CA ARG A 39 15.80 -19.05 8.85
C ARG A 39 14.83 -20.13 8.36
N GLN A 40 14.29 -20.99 9.23
CA GLN A 40 13.40 -22.08 8.77
C GLN A 40 11.97 -22.09 9.30
N HIS A 41 11.56 -21.14 10.17
CA HIS A 41 10.14 -20.94 10.45
C HIS A 41 9.87 -19.47 10.76
N HIS A 42 9.40 -18.72 9.77
CA HIS A 42 8.37 -17.67 9.83
C HIS A 42 8.36 -16.92 8.49
N ALA A 43 7.45 -17.30 7.60
CA ALA A 43 7.07 -16.49 6.44
C ALA A 43 6.16 -15.34 6.93
N THR A 44 6.72 -14.38 7.68
CA THR A 44 6.15 -13.07 8.06
C THR A 44 7.15 -12.35 8.99
N GLU A 45 8.42 -12.19 8.61
CA GLU A 45 9.30 -11.26 9.33
C GLU A 45 9.13 -9.87 8.71
N SER A 46 8.39 -9.00 9.40
CA SER A 46 8.29 -7.57 9.07
C SER A 46 9.68 -6.94 9.10
N ILE A 47 10.06 -6.22 8.06
CA ILE A 47 11.36 -5.53 8.02
C ILE A 47 11.27 -4.30 8.93
N ALA A 48 12.04 -4.31 10.04
CA ALA A 48 12.19 -3.16 10.91
C ALA A 48 13.36 -2.27 10.42
N PHE A 49 13.10 -0.98 10.26
CA PHE A 49 14.11 0.02 9.93
C PHE A 49 14.37 0.89 11.17
N GLU A 50 15.65 1.10 11.50
CA GLU A 50 16.05 1.94 12.64
C GLU A 50 15.69 3.41 12.38
N ASN A 51 15.29 4.12 13.44
CA ASN A 51 14.95 5.55 13.39
C ASN A 51 13.92 5.91 12.31
N GLN A 52 12.82 5.15 12.24
CA GLN A 52 11.67 5.46 11.41
C GLN A 52 10.42 5.57 12.29
N PRO A 53 9.50 6.53 12.01
CA PRO A 53 8.20 6.52 12.66
C PRO A 53 7.43 5.25 12.27
N PHE A 54 6.45 4.85 13.08
CA PHE A 54 5.58 3.72 12.75
C PHE A 54 4.72 3.97 11.50
N SER A 55 4.46 5.24 11.16
CA SER A 55 3.74 5.64 9.96
C SER A 55 4.24 7.00 9.49
N TRP A 56 4.32 7.18 8.18
CA TRP A 56 4.60 8.48 7.57
C TRP A 56 3.32 9.27 7.22
N LEU A 57 2.14 8.66 7.36
CA LEU A 57 0.85 9.36 7.26
C LEU A 57 0.47 10.09 8.55
N PHE A 58 0.92 9.59 9.70
CA PHE A 58 0.65 10.18 11.00
C PHE A 58 1.90 10.16 11.86
N VAL A 59 2.30 11.35 12.31
CA VAL A 59 3.36 11.56 13.29
C VAL A 59 2.76 12.34 14.44
N SER A 60 2.87 11.82 15.67
CA SER A 60 2.34 12.49 16.85
C SER A 60 3.13 13.78 17.13
N ASN A 61 2.50 14.78 17.76
CA ASN A 61 3.20 16.03 18.08
C ASN A 61 4.35 15.84 19.09
N ALA A 62 4.40 14.70 19.79
CA ALA A 62 5.51 14.35 20.67
C ALA A 62 6.84 14.20 19.91
N VAL A 63 6.78 13.75 18.65
CA VAL A 63 7.95 13.51 17.77
C VAL A 63 7.88 14.33 16.48
N GLY A 64 6.90 15.21 16.32
CA GLY A 64 6.72 16.04 15.11
C GLY A 64 7.82 17.07 14.86
N GLY A 65 8.67 17.37 15.86
CA GLY A 65 9.89 18.14 15.66
C GLY A 65 11.03 17.35 15.03
N GLU A 66 10.99 16.02 15.17
CA GLU A 66 11.96 15.07 14.59
C GLU A 66 11.54 14.64 13.18
N TYR A 67 10.24 14.55 12.91
CA TYR A 67 9.69 14.14 11.63
C TYR A 67 8.70 15.18 11.06
N GLY A 68 8.89 15.59 9.81
CA GLY A 68 7.93 16.45 9.13
C GLY A 68 6.63 15.71 8.81
N ALA A 69 5.52 16.09 9.46
CA ALA A 69 4.20 15.57 9.10
C ALA A 69 3.86 15.95 7.65
N GLN A 70 3.64 14.94 6.80
CA GLN A 70 3.45 15.20 5.37
C GLN A 70 2.00 15.48 5.01
N VAL A 71 1.00 14.96 5.71
CA VAL A 71 -0.43 15.09 5.33
C VAL A 71 -1.31 15.20 6.59
N ASN A 72 -2.31 16.09 6.62
CA ASN A 72 -3.38 15.99 7.64
C ASN A 72 -4.31 14.82 7.27
N LEU A 73 -4.11 13.72 7.98
CA LEU A 73 -4.86 12.50 7.81
C LEU A 73 -6.33 12.65 8.25
N ASP A 74 -7.27 12.27 7.39
CA ASP A 74 -8.67 12.06 7.73
C ASP A 74 -8.98 10.55 7.59
N LEU A 75 -9.52 9.92 8.63
CA LEU A 75 -9.90 8.50 8.63
C LEU A 75 -11.38 8.28 8.92
N ASP A 76 -12.16 9.36 9.03
CA ASP A 76 -13.60 9.31 9.34
C ASP A 76 -13.93 8.54 10.65
N LEU A 77 -13.05 8.66 11.66
CA LEU A 77 -13.09 7.80 12.85
C LEU A 77 -14.38 7.97 13.66
N GLU A 78 -14.93 9.18 13.74
CA GLU A 78 -16.16 9.46 14.48
C GLU A 78 -17.33 8.65 13.89
N ASN A 79 -17.47 8.65 12.57
CA ASN A 79 -18.54 7.90 11.91
C ASN A 79 -18.28 6.38 11.87
N ARG A 80 -17.01 5.94 11.93
CA ARG A 80 -16.64 4.52 11.80
C ARG A 80 -16.57 3.77 13.14
N LEU A 81 -16.22 4.45 14.22
CA LEU A 81 -15.99 3.84 15.54
C LEU A 81 -17.11 4.10 16.55
N LEU A 82 -18.12 4.89 16.19
CA LEU A 82 -19.29 5.14 17.03
C LEU A 82 -20.53 4.43 16.49
N ASP A 83 -21.47 4.15 17.39
CA ASP A 83 -22.81 3.64 17.10
C ASP A 83 -22.86 2.37 16.25
N GLU A 84 -23.86 2.25 15.36
CA GLU A 84 -24.09 1.07 14.52
C GLU A 84 -22.96 0.82 13.51
N SER A 85 -22.23 1.87 13.12
CA SER A 85 -21.10 1.76 12.20
C SER A 85 -19.97 0.92 12.78
N ALA A 86 -19.74 0.97 14.09
CA ALA A 86 -18.74 0.13 14.75
C ALA A 86 -19.07 -1.37 14.61
N GLN A 87 -20.36 -1.73 14.60
CA GLN A 87 -20.79 -3.12 14.39
C GLN A 87 -20.56 -3.56 12.93
N LYS A 88 -20.87 -2.68 11.96
CA LYS A 88 -20.57 -2.92 10.54
C LYS A 88 -19.07 -3.09 10.30
N LEU A 89 -18.24 -2.25 10.93
CA LEU A 89 -16.79 -2.33 10.88
C LEU A 89 -16.29 -3.65 11.47
N LYS A 90 -16.82 -4.08 12.61
CA LYS A 90 -16.48 -5.36 13.23
C LYS A 90 -16.76 -6.53 12.27
N PHE A 91 -17.96 -6.57 11.69
CA PHE A 91 -18.31 -7.57 10.70
C PHE A 91 -17.38 -7.55 9.49
N ASN A 92 -17.04 -6.37 8.96
CA ASN A 92 -16.12 -6.21 7.84
C ASN A 92 -14.71 -6.75 8.17
N VAL A 93 -14.15 -6.38 9.32
CA VAL A 93 -12.84 -6.87 9.80
C VAL A 93 -12.83 -8.40 9.91
N GLU A 94 -13.88 -8.99 10.48
CA GLU A 94 -14.04 -10.44 10.61
C GLU A 94 -14.17 -11.12 9.24
N ALA A 95 -14.98 -10.57 8.33
CA ALA A 95 -15.17 -11.09 6.98
C ALA A 95 -13.88 -11.09 6.15
N ARG A 96 -13.02 -10.08 6.35
CA ARG A 96 -11.68 -10.00 5.73
C ARG A 96 -10.64 -10.90 6.40
N GLY A 97 -10.93 -11.43 7.59
CA GLY A 97 -9.96 -12.20 8.39
C GLY A 97 -8.83 -11.34 8.97
N ALA A 98 -9.06 -10.04 9.16
CA ALA A 98 -8.06 -9.13 9.71
C ALA A 98 -7.98 -9.27 11.23
N ASN A 99 -6.75 -9.33 11.77
CA ASN A 99 -6.51 -9.45 13.21
C ASN A 99 -6.56 -8.08 13.91
N ILE A 100 -7.77 -7.53 14.06
CA ILE A 100 -8.00 -6.22 14.70
C ILE A 100 -9.11 -6.36 15.75
N ASP A 101 -8.80 -6.05 17.01
CA ASP A 101 -9.80 -5.95 18.07
C ASP A 101 -10.55 -4.61 17.99
N VAL A 102 -11.66 -4.61 17.23
CA VAL A 102 -12.51 -3.43 17.04
C VAL A 102 -13.15 -2.99 18.36
N CYS A 103 -13.54 -3.92 19.23
CA CYS A 103 -14.20 -3.59 20.50
C CYS A 103 -13.25 -2.81 21.43
N GLN A 104 -12.01 -3.28 21.55
CA GLN A 104 -10.99 -2.60 22.33
C GLN A 104 -10.62 -1.25 21.69
N LEU A 105 -10.49 -1.20 20.36
CA LEU A 105 -10.19 0.05 19.65
C LEU A 105 -11.27 1.12 19.88
N VAL A 106 -12.55 0.75 19.81
CA VAL A 106 -13.67 1.66 20.11
C VAL A 106 -13.62 2.16 21.55
N THR A 107 -13.29 1.27 22.50
CA THR A 107 -13.16 1.63 23.92
C THR A 107 -12.04 2.64 24.14
N ASP A 108 -10.88 2.41 23.53
CA ASP A 108 -9.73 3.31 23.62
C ASP A 108 -10.01 4.64 22.91
N TYR A 109 -10.71 4.62 21.77
CA TYR A 109 -11.12 5.81 21.04
C TYR A 109 -12.08 6.69 21.85
N LYS A 110 -13.04 6.09 22.58
CA LYS A 110 -13.92 6.85 23.49
C LYS A 110 -13.14 7.50 24.64
N LYS A 111 -12.15 6.79 25.21
CA LYS A 111 -11.26 7.37 26.23
C LYS A 111 -10.44 8.53 25.66
N PHE A 112 -9.92 8.37 24.45
CA PHE A 112 -9.20 9.42 23.75
C PHE A 112 -10.06 10.66 23.50
N GLN A 113 -11.31 10.49 23.05
CA GLN A 113 -12.24 11.60 22.87
C GLN A 113 -12.53 12.34 24.19
N LEU A 114 -12.65 11.61 25.30
CA LEU A 114 -12.79 12.21 26.64
C LEU A 114 -11.56 13.05 27.01
N PHE A 115 -10.35 12.52 26.82
CA PHE A 115 -9.11 13.26 27.11
C PHE A 115 -8.92 14.46 26.16
N LYS A 116 -9.28 14.30 24.88
CA LYS A 116 -9.27 15.39 23.89
C LYS A 116 -10.17 16.54 24.33
N LYS A 117 -11.39 16.23 24.80
CA LYS A 117 -12.32 17.21 25.35
C LYS A 117 -11.76 17.88 26.60
N GLN A 118 -11.29 17.12 27.58
CA GLN A 118 -10.68 17.68 28.80
C GLN A 118 -9.52 18.61 28.50
N ARG A 119 -8.68 18.27 27.51
CA ARG A 119 -7.57 19.11 27.06
C ARG A 119 -8.06 20.40 26.39
N ALA A 120 -9.10 20.32 25.56
CA ALA A 120 -9.72 21.49 24.95
C ALA A 120 -10.35 22.42 25.99
N ASP A 121 -11.03 21.86 27.00
CA ASP A 121 -11.64 22.61 28.11
C ASP A 121 -10.56 23.35 28.92
N LEU A 122 -9.45 22.67 29.27
CA LEU A 122 -8.31 23.29 29.97
C LEU A 122 -7.61 24.36 29.11
N ALA A 123 -7.49 24.15 27.80
CA ALA A 123 -6.94 25.15 26.88
C ALA A 123 -7.86 26.38 26.79
N GLY A 124 -9.18 26.17 26.75
CA GLY A 124 -10.17 27.25 26.83
C GLY A 124 -10.09 28.02 28.14
N GLU A 125 -9.98 27.34 29.28
CA GLU A 125 -9.79 27.97 30.60
C GLU A 125 -8.49 28.79 30.63
N ARG A 126 -7.38 28.25 30.10
CA ARG A 126 -6.12 28.97 29.96
C ARG A 126 -6.29 30.25 29.16
N ASP A 127 -6.98 30.19 28.02
CA ASP A 127 -7.15 31.33 27.11
C ASP A 127 -8.08 32.39 27.70
N GLN A 128 -9.11 31.98 28.47
CA GLN A 128 -9.94 32.88 29.27
C GLN A 128 -9.12 33.61 30.33
N ILE A 129 -8.32 32.89 31.13
CA ILE A 129 -7.45 33.48 32.15
C ILE A 129 -6.44 34.46 31.53
N LEU A 130 -5.85 34.12 30.37
CA LEU A 130 -4.94 35.01 29.65
C LEU A 130 -5.64 36.29 29.17
N THR A 131 -6.90 36.19 28.76
CA THR A 131 -7.71 37.35 28.34
C THR A 131 -8.05 38.23 29.54
N GLU A 132 -8.46 37.64 30.66
CA GLU A 132 -8.72 38.37 31.92
C GLU A 132 -7.46 39.06 32.44
N LEU A 133 -6.30 38.40 32.40
CA LEU A 133 -5.02 38.99 32.77
C LEU A 133 -4.64 40.20 31.91
N LYS A 134 -4.89 40.15 30.60
CA LYS A 134 -4.67 41.31 29.71
C LYS A 134 -5.58 42.47 30.08
N LEU A 135 -6.87 42.23 30.28
CA LEU A 135 -7.85 43.25 30.65
C LEU A 135 -7.54 43.90 32.02
N LEU A 136 -7.08 43.10 32.99
CA LEU A 136 -6.68 43.60 34.31
C LEU A 136 -5.40 44.42 34.23
N ASN A 137 -4.41 44.00 33.45
CA ASN A 137 -3.16 44.75 33.23
C ASN A 137 -3.40 46.08 32.50
N GLU A 138 -4.36 46.15 31.59
CA GLU A 138 -4.74 47.41 30.93
C GLU A 138 -5.45 48.37 31.90
N LYS A 139 -6.24 47.84 32.85
CA LYS A 139 -6.94 48.63 33.87
C LYS A 139 -6.03 49.13 35.00
N SER A 140 -4.94 48.42 35.31
CA SER A 140 -3.99 48.80 36.37
C SER A 140 -2.99 49.90 35.97
N ILE A 141 -2.99 50.38 34.72
CA ILE A 141 -2.17 51.52 34.28
C ILE A 141 -2.64 52.86 34.91
N GLY A 142 -3.76 52.88 35.65
CA GLY A 142 -4.35 54.12 36.21
C GLY A 142 -4.77 54.15 37.69
N SER A 143 -4.60 53.09 38.50
CA SER A 143 -5.00 53.14 39.92
C SER A 143 -4.23 52.16 40.81
N ASP A 144 -3.72 52.69 41.93
CA ASP A 144 -2.79 52.06 42.85
C ASP A 144 -3.47 51.20 43.95
N ALA A 145 -2.71 50.23 44.48
CA ALA A 145 -2.91 49.43 45.71
C ALA A 145 -3.99 48.32 45.79
N GLY A 146 -4.97 48.20 44.87
CA GLY A 146 -6.04 47.17 44.98
C GLY A 146 -5.95 45.96 44.04
N VAL A 147 -5.13 46.03 42.99
CA VAL A 147 -5.16 45.11 41.83
C VAL A 147 -4.11 43.99 41.91
N GLU A 148 -3.17 44.05 42.85
CA GLU A 148 -2.11 43.03 43.00
C GLU A 148 -2.63 41.65 43.45
N SER A 149 -3.63 41.59 44.33
CA SER A 149 -4.19 40.32 44.82
C SER A 149 -4.90 39.52 43.71
N PRO A 150 -5.81 40.13 42.91
CA PRO A 150 -6.46 39.43 41.80
C PRO A 150 -5.49 38.97 40.71
N LEU A 151 -4.44 39.76 40.43
CA LEU A 151 -3.39 39.40 39.48
C LEU A 151 -2.60 38.17 39.93
N GLN A 152 -2.18 38.14 41.20
CA GLN A 152 -1.45 36.99 41.76
C GLN A 152 -2.31 35.71 41.76
N ASP A 153 -3.61 35.82 42.06
CA ASP A 153 -4.51 34.67 42.07
C ASP A 153 -4.77 34.11 40.66
N LEU A 154 -4.93 34.96 39.66
CA LEU A 154 -5.03 34.53 38.26
C LEU A 154 -3.72 33.91 37.75
N GLN A 155 -2.56 34.44 38.15
CA GLN A 155 -1.26 33.84 37.83
C GLN A 155 -1.10 32.44 38.44
N LYS A 156 -1.54 32.25 39.70
CA LYS A 156 -1.56 30.92 40.35
C LYS A 156 -2.50 29.96 39.62
N LYS A 157 -3.72 30.39 39.27
CA LYS A 157 -4.66 29.58 38.47
C LYS A 157 -4.06 29.19 37.12
N LEU A 158 -3.43 30.14 36.42
CA LEU A 158 -2.74 29.88 35.15
C LEU A 158 -1.64 28.83 35.30
N ALA A 159 -0.84 28.91 36.38
CA ALA A 159 0.20 27.93 36.66
C ALA A 159 -0.38 26.52 36.90
N ILE A 160 -1.48 26.42 37.64
CA ILE A 160 -2.20 25.15 37.88
C ILE A 160 -2.73 24.58 36.56
N VAL A 161 -3.42 25.38 35.74
CA VAL A 161 -3.98 24.93 34.46
C VAL A 161 -2.86 24.48 33.50
N LYS A 162 -1.77 25.25 33.39
CA LYS A 162 -0.59 24.85 32.62
C LYS A 162 0.03 23.54 33.13
N GLY A 163 0.12 23.38 34.46
CA GLY A 163 0.58 22.13 35.08
C GLY A 163 -0.29 20.93 34.70
N LYS A 164 -1.62 21.07 34.76
CA LYS A 164 -2.57 20.03 34.34
C LYS A 164 -2.42 19.67 32.85
N ILE A 165 -2.25 20.66 31.97
CA ILE A 165 -2.04 20.44 30.53
C ILE A 165 -0.73 19.67 30.28
N ASN A 166 0.34 20.01 31.01
CA ASN A 166 1.65 19.38 30.87
C ASN A 166 1.68 17.93 31.39
N LEU A 167 0.86 17.61 32.39
CA LEU A 167 0.73 16.24 32.93
C LEU A 167 -0.03 15.28 32.00
N GLN A 168 -0.54 15.75 30.86
CA GLN A 168 -1.25 14.92 29.89
C GLN A 168 -0.33 14.18 28.90
N THR A 169 0.90 13.79 29.28
CA THR A 169 1.74 12.88 28.49
C THR A 169 1.00 11.63 27.98
N PRO A 170 0.10 10.98 28.77
CA PRO A 170 -0.69 9.84 28.29
C PRO A 170 -1.59 10.13 27.09
N TYR A 171 -1.90 11.40 26.81
CA TYR A 171 -2.73 11.76 25.65
C TYR A 171 -2.02 11.45 24.33
N TRP A 172 -0.75 11.82 24.20
CA TRP A 172 0.00 11.66 22.95
C TRP A 172 0.28 10.19 22.65
N GLU A 173 0.70 9.42 23.66
CA GLU A 173 0.91 7.97 23.54
C GLU A 173 -0.39 7.25 23.16
N LEU A 174 -1.52 7.68 23.73
CA LEU A 174 -2.83 7.13 23.41
C LEU A 174 -3.28 7.51 21.99
N GLU A 175 -3.11 8.78 21.58
CA GLU A 175 -3.40 9.26 20.23
C GLU A 175 -2.63 8.44 19.20
N GLU A 176 -1.33 8.28 19.43
CA GLU A 176 -0.42 7.54 18.59
C GLU A 176 -0.82 6.06 18.47
N SER A 177 -1.04 5.39 19.60
CA SER A 177 -1.52 4.00 19.65
C SER A 177 -2.84 3.79 18.90
N ILE A 178 -3.78 4.73 19.03
CA ILE A 178 -5.08 4.65 18.37
C ILE A 178 -4.95 4.90 16.88
N MET A 179 -4.24 5.95 16.48
CA MET A 179 -4.09 6.32 15.06
C MET A 179 -3.39 5.22 14.27
N TYR A 180 -2.37 4.57 14.84
CA TYR A 180 -1.71 3.44 14.18
C TYR A 180 -2.61 2.21 14.02
N ARG A 181 -3.46 1.91 15.00
CA ARG A 181 -4.48 0.86 14.85
C ARG A 181 -5.55 1.25 13.84
N CYS A 182 -5.93 2.52 13.80
CA CYS A 182 -6.93 3.04 12.86
C CYS A 182 -6.45 3.05 11.41
N LEU A 183 -5.16 3.29 11.18
CA LEU A 183 -4.54 3.24 9.84
C LEU A 183 -4.67 1.85 9.21
N LYS A 184 -4.65 0.80 10.03
CA LYS A 184 -4.84 -0.61 9.64
C LYS A 184 -6.30 -1.02 9.43
N LEU A 185 -7.26 -0.12 9.65
CA LEU A 185 -8.67 -0.44 9.40
C LEU A 185 -8.94 -0.51 7.88
N PRO A 186 -9.59 -1.58 7.39
CA PRO A 186 -9.91 -1.74 5.98
C PRO A 186 -10.96 -0.75 5.52
N ASN A 187 -11.09 -0.56 4.21
CA ASN A 187 -12.21 0.11 3.60
C ASN A 187 -13.51 -0.68 3.81
N ASP A 188 -14.66 -0.03 3.64
CA ASP A 188 -15.97 -0.66 3.72
C ASP A 188 -16.15 -1.72 2.63
N LEU A 189 -16.96 -2.75 2.88
CA LEU A 189 -17.28 -3.75 1.86
C LEU A 189 -18.44 -3.26 1.00
N HIS A 190 -18.30 -3.38 -0.31
CA HIS A 190 -19.43 -3.21 -1.21
C HIS A 190 -20.47 -4.33 -0.98
N ILE A 191 -21.76 -4.02 -1.13
CA ILE A 191 -22.87 -4.97 -0.84
C ILE A 191 -22.83 -6.23 -1.70
N THR A 192 -22.21 -6.17 -2.88
CA THR A 192 -22.06 -7.33 -3.78
C THR A 192 -20.83 -8.18 -3.47
N THR A 193 -19.96 -7.77 -2.54
CA THR A 193 -18.73 -8.52 -2.25
C THR A 193 -19.06 -9.88 -1.61
N PRO A 194 -18.66 -11.00 -2.23
CA PRO A 194 -18.91 -12.31 -1.64
C PRO A 194 -18.05 -12.50 -0.39
N LEU A 195 -18.64 -13.04 0.68
CA LEU A 195 -17.95 -13.15 1.97
C LEU A 195 -16.95 -14.31 1.98
N ASP A 196 -17.37 -15.49 1.51
CA ASP A 196 -16.59 -16.71 1.68
C ASP A 196 -15.65 -16.99 0.51
N LYS A 197 -16.22 -17.11 -0.70
CA LYS A 197 -15.50 -17.57 -1.89
C LYS A 197 -15.73 -16.62 -3.05
N ARG A 198 -14.70 -16.50 -3.87
CA ARG A 198 -14.74 -15.81 -5.16
C ARG A 198 -15.96 -16.27 -5.98
N GLN A 199 -16.65 -15.30 -6.57
CA GLN A 199 -17.82 -15.54 -7.42
C GLN A 199 -17.44 -15.37 -8.90
N ILE A 200 -17.83 -16.31 -9.76
CA ILE A 200 -17.65 -16.20 -11.21
C ILE A 200 -18.86 -15.46 -11.78
N LEU A 201 -18.61 -14.40 -12.55
CA LEU A 201 -19.64 -13.52 -13.11
C LEU A 201 -19.84 -13.74 -14.61
N ARG A 202 -18.75 -13.96 -15.34
CA ARG A 202 -18.77 -14.20 -16.79
C ARG A 202 -17.66 -15.17 -17.17
N GLU A 203 -17.91 -16.01 -18.16
CA GLU A 203 -16.90 -16.90 -18.74
C GLU A 203 -16.88 -16.74 -20.26
N HIS A 204 -15.70 -16.83 -20.84
CA HIS A 204 -15.47 -16.89 -22.28
C HIS A 204 -14.62 -18.13 -22.55
N LYS A 205 -15.14 -19.05 -23.37
CA LYS A 205 -14.38 -20.22 -23.82
C LYS A 205 -13.53 -19.82 -25.01
N GLY A 206 -12.22 -19.96 -24.87
CA GLY A 206 -11.25 -19.65 -25.90
C GLY A 206 -11.38 -20.60 -27.09
N SER A 207 -11.31 -20.03 -28.29
CA SER A 207 -11.19 -20.80 -29.53
C SER A 207 -9.77 -21.35 -29.76
N LYS A 208 -8.81 -20.89 -28.93
CA LYS A 208 -7.37 -21.14 -29.08
C LYS A 208 -6.78 -22.03 -27.99
N ASP A 209 -7.62 -22.67 -27.19
CA ASP A 209 -7.15 -23.51 -26.10
C ASP A 209 -6.51 -24.79 -26.65
N SER A 210 -5.22 -24.98 -26.33
CA SER A 210 -4.47 -26.19 -26.69
C SER A 210 -4.80 -27.36 -25.75
N THR A 211 -4.80 -28.58 -26.29
CA THR A 211 -4.85 -29.82 -25.49
C THR A 211 -3.49 -30.21 -24.91
N GLU A 212 -2.40 -29.60 -25.38
CA GLU A 212 -1.05 -29.81 -24.86
C GLU A 212 -0.78 -28.96 -23.62
N ASN A 213 -0.51 -29.61 -22.49
CA ASN A 213 -0.19 -28.96 -21.21
C ASN A 213 1.29 -28.57 -21.08
N SER A 214 1.90 -28.06 -22.15
CA SER A 214 3.31 -27.66 -22.13
C SER A 214 3.49 -26.32 -21.40
N SER A 215 4.33 -26.30 -20.37
CA SER A 215 4.66 -25.05 -19.67
C SER A 215 5.38 -24.07 -20.58
N HIS A 216 5.03 -22.78 -20.47
CA HIS A 216 5.73 -21.70 -21.18
C HIS A 216 7.25 -21.69 -20.91
N ILE A 217 7.70 -22.19 -19.75
CA ILE A 217 9.13 -22.33 -19.43
C ILE A 217 9.81 -23.32 -20.38
N ASN A 218 9.16 -24.47 -20.62
CA ASN A 218 9.68 -25.51 -21.51
C ASN A 218 9.63 -25.07 -22.97
N ILE A 219 8.53 -24.42 -23.37
CA ILE A 219 8.37 -23.84 -24.72
C ILE A 219 9.45 -22.79 -24.96
N ALA A 220 9.62 -21.85 -24.03
CA ALA A 220 10.61 -20.79 -24.14
C ALA A 220 12.04 -21.33 -24.19
N LYS A 221 12.35 -22.42 -23.46
CA LYS A 221 13.64 -23.09 -23.53
C LYS A 221 13.87 -23.79 -24.88
N LYS A 222 12.84 -24.50 -25.39
CA LYS A 222 12.91 -25.23 -26.67
C LYS A 222 13.19 -24.30 -27.85
N PHE A 223 12.60 -23.12 -27.84
CA PHE A 223 12.69 -22.15 -28.93
C PHE A 223 13.59 -20.94 -28.63
N ASP A 224 14.34 -21.01 -27.54
CA ASP A 224 15.27 -19.96 -27.10
C ASP A 224 14.65 -18.54 -26.95
N LEU A 225 13.38 -18.47 -26.53
CA LEU A 225 12.63 -17.21 -26.41
C LEU A 225 12.84 -16.48 -25.09
N ILE A 226 13.15 -17.21 -24.01
CA ILE A 226 13.36 -16.64 -22.68
C ILE A 226 14.61 -17.23 -22.06
N LYS A 227 15.47 -16.38 -21.52
CA LYS A 227 16.53 -16.78 -20.60
C LYS A 227 16.15 -16.37 -19.19
N PHE A 228 15.85 -17.33 -18.32
CA PHE A 228 15.69 -17.07 -16.89
C PHE A 228 17.07 -16.87 -16.25
N SER A 229 17.19 -15.86 -15.38
CA SER A 229 18.45 -15.54 -14.69
C SER A 229 18.80 -16.63 -13.68
N THR A 230 20.07 -16.99 -13.62
CA THR A 230 20.63 -17.86 -12.58
C THR A 230 21.15 -17.08 -11.37
N VAL A 231 21.26 -15.74 -11.48
CA VAL A 231 21.94 -14.86 -10.51
C VAL A 231 20.94 -14.09 -9.62
N GLY A 232 19.66 -14.07 -9.98
CA GLY A 232 18.63 -13.36 -9.21
C GLY A 232 17.29 -14.09 -9.25
N PRO A 233 16.49 -14.07 -8.16
CA PRO A 233 15.25 -14.82 -8.07
C PRO A 233 14.26 -14.33 -9.13
N LYS A 234 13.82 -15.25 -10.00
CA LYS A 234 12.74 -15.05 -11.00
C LYS A 234 12.95 -13.90 -12.01
N ALA A 235 14.17 -13.40 -12.17
CA ALA A 235 14.49 -12.47 -13.25
C ALA A 235 14.52 -13.20 -14.62
N TYR A 236 14.13 -12.52 -15.69
CA TYR A 236 14.06 -13.08 -17.03
C TYR A 236 14.51 -12.09 -18.11
N TYR A 237 14.90 -12.63 -19.26
CA TYR A 237 15.24 -11.88 -20.47
C TYR A 237 14.43 -12.44 -21.63
N LEU A 238 13.56 -11.63 -22.23
CA LEU A 238 12.85 -11.98 -23.47
C LEU A 238 13.78 -11.79 -24.67
N LYS A 239 13.67 -12.66 -25.67
CA LYS A 239 14.51 -12.66 -26.86
C LYS A 239 13.68 -12.69 -28.14
N GLY A 240 14.26 -12.16 -29.22
CA GLY A 240 13.70 -12.22 -30.57
C GLY A 240 12.26 -11.70 -30.64
N ASP A 241 11.39 -12.49 -31.27
CA ASP A 241 10.00 -12.10 -31.53
C ASP A 241 9.15 -11.99 -30.26
N LEU A 242 9.52 -12.66 -29.17
CA LEU A 242 8.82 -12.52 -27.90
C LEU A 242 9.06 -11.15 -27.26
N ALA A 243 10.27 -10.60 -27.37
CA ALA A 243 10.55 -9.23 -26.95
C ALA A 243 9.82 -8.20 -27.81
N LYS A 244 9.72 -8.42 -29.13
CA LYS A 244 8.90 -7.58 -30.02
C LYS A 244 7.42 -7.65 -29.66
N ALA A 245 6.91 -8.84 -29.32
CA ALA A 245 5.52 -9.03 -28.92
C ALA A 245 5.17 -8.25 -27.64
N GLU A 246 6.05 -8.20 -26.65
CA GLU A 246 5.86 -7.39 -25.42
C GLU A 246 5.70 -5.90 -25.76
N LEU A 247 6.58 -5.37 -26.62
CA LEU A 247 6.51 -3.97 -27.07
C LEU A 247 5.24 -3.69 -27.89
N ALA A 248 4.91 -4.59 -28.82
CA ALA A 248 3.75 -4.46 -29.69
C ALA A 248 2.44 -4.50 -28.88
N LEU A 249 2.33 -5.42 -27.92
CA LEU A 249 1.23 -5.47 -26.96
C LEU A 249 1.09 -4.18 -26.15
N THR A 250 2.20 -3.67 -25.64
CA THR A 250 2.22 -2.40 -24.89
C THR A 250 1.64 -1.27 -25.75
N ASN A 251 2.08 -1.15 -27.00
CA ASN A 251 1.57 -0.16 -27.94
C ASN A 251 0.08 -0.35 -28.27
N LYS A 252 -0.38 -1.60 -28.38
CA LYS A 252 -1.80 -1.91 -28.63
C LYS A 252 -2.69 -1.48 -27.47
N VAL A 253 -2.28 -1.75 -26.22
CA VAL A 253 -2.99 -1.30 -25.02
C VAL A 253 -3.03 0.23 -24.95
N VAL A 254 -1.91 0.90 -25.23
CA VAL A 254 -1.82 2.36 -25.25
C VAL A 254 -2.81 2.97 -26.25
N LYS A 255 -2.85 2.46 -27.48
CA LYS A 255 -3.79 2.92 -28.51
C LYS A 255 -5.25 2.72 -28.07
N TYR A 256 -5.55 1.56 -27.50
CA TYR A 256 -6.91 1.23 -27.04
C TYR A 256 -7.36 2.11 -25.88
N LEU A 257 -6.55 2.31 -24.83
CA LEU A 257 -6.92 3.17 -23.71
C LEU A 257 -7.09 4.64 -24.12
N LYS A 258 -6.23 5.13 -25.03
CA LYS A 258 -6.38 6.48 -25.60
C LYS A 258 -7.68 6.65 -26.38
N SER A 259 -8.11 5.65 -27.16
CA SER A 259 -9.37 5.75 -27.91
C SER A 259 -10.60 5.75 -27.00
N HIS A 260 -10.45 5.41 -25.71
CA HIS A 260 -11.50 5.45 -24.69
C HIS A 260 -11.31 6.63 -23.72
N ASN A 261 -10.67 7.71 -24.17
CA ASN A 261 -10.49 8.97 -23.44
C ASN A 261 -9.68 8.86 -22.13
N TYR A 262 -8.88 7.81 -21.94
CA TYR A 262 -7.91 7.79 -20.84
C TYR A 262 -6.68 8.63 -21.21
N ARG A 263 -6.25 9.48 -20.28
CA ARG A 263 -5.03 10.29 -20.43
C ARG A 263 -3.80 9.41 -20.21
N PHE A 264 -2.95 9.31 -21.22
CA PHE A 264 -1.68 8.60 -21.11
C PHE A 264 -0.69 9.40 -20.27
N MET A 265 -0.04 8.71 -19.32
CA MET A 265 0.97 9.29 -18.44
C MET A 265 2.21 8.40 -18.36
N ALA A 266 3.36 9.03 -18.13
CA ALA A 266 4.57 8.39 -17.66
C ALA A 266 4.92 9.02 -16.31
N GLY A 267 5.21 8.19 -15.32
CA GLY A 267 5.42 8.60 -13.94
C GLY A 267 6.62 7.89 -13.31
N PRO A 268 6.96 8.23 -12.06
CA PRO A 268 8.02 7.56 -11.32
C PRO A 268 7.68 6.09 -11.03
N GLU A 269 8.71 5.27 -10.85
CA GLU A 269 8.58 3.86 -10.44
C GLU A 269 8.89 3.66 -8.93
N PHE A 270 9.45 4.70 -8.29
CA PHE A 270 9.75 4.77 -6.88
C PHE A 270 8.86 5.79 -6.18
N PHE A 271 8.35 5.45 -4.99
CA PHE A 271 7.49 6.34 -4.20
C PHE A 271 7.95 6.37 -2.75
N LYS A 272 7.70 7.51 -2.11
CA LYS A 272 7.97 7.70 -0.69
C LYS A 272 6.92 7.00 0.18
N SER A 273 7.31 6.55 1.36
CA SER A 273 6.44 5.83 2.32
C SER A 273 5.04 6.40 2.49
N PRO A 274 4.82 7.73 2.66
CA PRO A 274 3.46 8.26 2.84
C PRO A 274 2.54 8.04 1.63
N ILE A 275 3.06 8.00 0.40
CA ILE A 275 2.23 7.68 -0.78
C ILE A 275 1.84 6.19 -0.77
N ILE A 276 2.76 5.30 -0.41
CA ILE A 276 2.54 3.86 -0.35
C ILE A 276 1.53 3.52 0.75
N GLU A 277 1.77 4.00 1.97
CA GLU A 277 0.84 3.86 3.09
C GLU A 277 -0.52 4.49 2.78
N GLY A 278 -0.53 5.64 2.09
CA GLY A 278 -1.76 6.32 1.68
C GLY A 278 -2.61 5.50 0.70
N CYS A 279 -1.97 4.65 -0.10
CA CYS A 279 -2.64 3.65 -0.95
C CYS A 279 -3.12 2.41 -0.18
N GLY A 280 -2.87 2.33 1.14
CA GLY A 280 -3.24 1.20 1.99
C GLY A 280 -2.33 -0.01 1.83
N LEU A 281 -1.09 0.19 1.37
CA LEU A 281 -0.08 -0.86 1.26
C LEU A 281 0.85 -0.85 2.47
N ASP A 282 1.29 -2.04 2.89
CA ASP A 282 2.21 -2.19 4.02
C ASP A 282 3.67 -2.05 3.58
N ILE A 283 4.30 -0.95 3.98
CA ILE A 283 5.71 -0.64 3.69
C ILE A 283 6.72 -1.61 4.34
N HIS A 284 6.27 -2.41 5.32
CA HIS A 284 7.07 -3.43 6.00
C HIS A 284 6.83 -4.84 5.44
N ASN A 285 5.86 -5.00 4.53
CA ASN A 285 5.54 -6.27 3.90
C ASN A 285 6.29 -6.41 2.56
N PRO A 286 7.33 -7.25 2.47
CA PRO A 286 8.09 -7.43 1.23
C PRO A 286 7.27 -8.07 0.11
N HIS A 287 6.12 -8.69 0.40
CA HIS A 287 5.22 -9.22 -0.63
C HIS A 287 4.40 -8.13 -1.33
N GLU A 288 4.23 -6.97 -0.69
CA GLU A 288 3.51 -5.83 -1.25
C GLU A 288 4.43 -4.81 -1.90
N VAL A 289 5.60 -4.56 -1.29
CA VAL A 289 6.47 -3.45 -1.69
C VAL A 289 7.95 -3.81 -1.52
N LEU A 290 8.80 -3.42 -2.48
CA LEU A 290 10.25 -3.54 -2.34
C LEU A 290 10.83 -2.24 -1.76
N THR A 291 11.40 -2.29 -0.56
CA THR A 291 11.93 -1.10 0.11
C THR A 291 13.43 -0.93 -0.14
N MET A 292 13.83 0.26 -0.59
CA MET A 292 15.22 0.61 -0.80
C MET A 292 15.84 1.11 0.50
N LYS A 293 16.88 0.42 1.00
CA LYS A 293 17.64 0.88 2.16
C LYS A 293 18.67 1.92 1.72
N GLU A 294 18.52 3.15 2.20
CA GLU A 294 19.54 4.20 2.04
C GLU A 294 20.65 3.95 3.09
N ALA A 295 21.85 3.59 2.64
CA ALA A 295 22.92 3.13 3.53
C ALA A 295 23.69 4.25 4.25
N PHE A 296 23.48 5.53 3.89
CA PHE A 296 24.34 6.64 4.28
C PHE A 296 23.61 7.94 4.64
N LYS A 297 22.31 7.89 4.97
CA LYS A 297 21.61 9.08 5.47
C LYS A 297 21.44 8.98 6.98
N GLU A 298 21.97 9.99 7.67
CA GLU A 298 21.71 10.24 9.09
C GLU A 298 20.36 10.96 9.29
N ASP A 299 19.86 11.64 8.26
CA ASP A 299 18.57 12.35 8.28
C ASP A 299 17.39 11.36 8.27
N VAL A 300 16.41 11.57 9.15
CA VAL A 300 15.18 10.78 9.13
C VAL A 300 14.24 11.29 8.04
N GLU A 301 14.35 10.68 6.87
CA GLU A 301 13.48 10.92 5.72
C GLU A 301 12.60 9.69 5.43
N PRO A 302 11.43 9.89 4.78
CA PRO A 302 10.64 8.76 4.33
C PRO A 302 11.41 7.89 3.34
N MET A 303 11.24 6.58 3.49
CA MET A 303 11.92 5.60 2.67
C MET A 303 11.43 5.63 1.23
N ASN A 304 12.31 5.20 0.32
CA ASN A 304 11.97 5.00 -1.08
C ASN A 304 11.55 3.54 -1.30
N HIS A 305 10.43 3.37 -1.99
CA HIS A 305 9.85 2.07 -2.27
C HIS A 305 9.69 1.87 -3.78
N LEU A 306 10.18 0.74 -4.28
CA LEU A 306 10.04 0.31 -5.66
C LEU A 306 8.79 -0.57 -5.79
N ILE A 307 7.81 -0.06 -6.53
CA ILE A 307 6.55 -0.77 -6.82
C ILE A 307 6.19 -0.66 -8.30
N GLY A 308 6.66 0.37 -9.00
CA GLY A 308 6.37 0.58 -10.41
C GLY A 308 4.91 0.97 -10.66
N ILE A 309 4.35 0.51 -11.78
CA ILE A 309 2.96 0.72 -12.17
C ILE A 309 2.02 0.11 -11.13
N SER A 310 1.33 0.97 -10.39
CA SER A 310 0.48 0.62 -9.27
C SER A 310 -0.49 1.80 -8.98
N PRO A 311 -1.42 1.69 -8.02
CA PRO A 311 -2.21 2.84 -7.60
C PRO A 311 -1.34 4.06 -7.23
N ALA A 312 -0.17 3.83 -6.62
CA ALA A 312 0.77 4.88 -6.23
C ALA A 312 1.22 5.77 -7.40
N THR A 313 1.35 5.20 -8.61
CA THR A 313 1.71 5.93 -9.84
C THR A 313 0.78 7.08 -10.16
N PHE A 314 -0.51 6.87 -9.91
CA PHE A 314 -1.56 7.85 -10.22
C PHE A 314 -1.85 8.73 -9.00
N VAL A 315 -1.87 8.11 -7.83
CA VAL A 315 -2.15 8.78 -6.57
C VAL A 315 -1.08 9.81 -6.24
N GLY A 316 0.21 9.53 -6.49
CA GLY A 316 1.29 10.52 -6.32
C GLY A 316 1.12 11.77 -7.20
N TYR A 317 0.41 11.67 -8.33
CA TYR A 317 0.11 12.82 -9.19
C TYR A 317 -1.05 13.68 -8.66
N VAL A 318 -2.05 13.07 -8.00
CA VAL A 318 -3.25 13.77 -7.50
C VAL A 318 -3.23 14.06 -5.99
N ALA A 319 -2.25 13.55 -5.25
CA ALA A 319 -2.13 13.74 -3.81
C ALA A 319 -2.12 15.24 -3.44
N LYS A 320 -2.90 15.61 -2.42
CA LYS A 320 -3.09 16.99 -1.94
C LYS A 320 -3.60 17.98 -2.99
N THR A 321 -4.28 17.49 -4.03
CA THR A 321 -4.89 18.36 -5.04
C THR A 321 -6.40 18.47 -4.85
N CYS A 322 -6.94 19.61 -5.29
CA CYS A 322 -8.38 19.80 -5.48
C CYS A 322 -8.65 19.78 -6.99
N ILE A 323 -9.28 18.72 -7.47
CA ILE A 323 -9.58 18.50 -8.88
C ILE A 323 -10.78 19.37 -9.28
N GLY A 324 -10.63 20.14 -10.35
CA GLY A 324 -11.74 20.96 -10.87
C GLY A 324 -12.88 20.08 -11.38
N ASP A 325 -14.12 20.45 -11.07
CA ASP A 325 -15.32 19.67 -11.44
C ASP A 325 -15.45 19.42 -12.95
N LYS A 326 -14.96 20.34 -13.79
CA LYS A 326 -14.94 20.21 -15.25
C LYS A 326 -13.93 19.18 -15.77
N VAL A 327 -13.00 18.74 -14.92
CA VAL A 327 -11.97 17.74 -15.24
C VAL A 327 -12.46 16.33 -14.90
N LEU A 328 -13.47 16.19 -14.03
CA LEU A 328 -14.05 14.89 -13.67
C LEU A 328 -15.03 14.40 -14.76
N PRO A 329 -15.03 13.10 -15.09
CA PRO A 329 -14.16 12.05 -14.57
C PRO A 329 -12.72 12.16 -15.09
N LEU A 330 -11.74 12.17 -14.18
CA LEU A 330 -10.32 12.19 -14.54
C LEU A 330 -9.85 10.75 -14.73
N LYS A 331 -9.81 10.28 -15.98
CA LYS A 331 -9.36 8.93 -16.36
C LYS A 331 -7.90 8.96 -16.83
N MET A 332 -7.03 8.17 -16.21
CA MET A 332 -5.58 8.15 -16.45
C MET A 332 -5.08 6.72 -16.62
N PHE A 333 -4.02 6.54 -17.42
CA PHE A 333 -3.35 5.25 -17.54
C PHE A 333 -1.85 5.41 -17.78
N ALA A 334 -1.09 4.39 -17.39
CA ALA A 334 0.36 4.33 -17.55
C ALA A 334 0.77 2.90 -17.90
N CYS A 335 1.86 2.74 -18.65
CA CYS A 335 2.45 1.45 -19.00
C CYS A 335 3.92 1.45 -18.58
N GLY A 336 4.39 0.36 -17.99
CA GLY A 336 5.74 0.31 -17.45
C GLY A 336 5.99 -0.93 -16.61
N ARG A 337 7.06 -0.91 -15.81
CA ARG A 337 7.41 -2.03 -14.94
C ARG A 337 6.54 -2.00 -13.69
N SER A 338 6.18 -3.16 -13.19
CA SER A 338 5.55 -3.39 -11.89
C SER A 338 6.40 -4.39 -11.12
N TYR A 339 6.58 -4.13 -9.83
CA TYR A 339 7.43 -4.95 -8.95
C TYR A 339 6.59 -5.57 -7.85
N GLN A 340 6.42 -6.89 -7.90
CA GLN A 340 5.64 -7.63 -6.91
C GLN A 340 6.19 -9.05 -6.74
N ASN A 341 6.33 -9.49 -5.49
CA ASN A 341 6.69 -10.88 -5.23
C ASN A 341 5.47 -11.79 -5.42
N SER A 342 5.68 -12.90 -6.13
CA SER A 342 4.65 -13.91 -6.39
C SER A 342 5.32 -15.28 -6.31
N ASP A 343 4.59 -16.28 -5.84
CA ASP A 343 5.09 -17.66 -5.73
C ASP A 343 4.96 -18.45 -7.04
N LEU A 344 4.22 -17.92 -8.02
CA LEU A 344 4.02 -18.57 -9.31
C LEU A 344 5.35 -18.76 -10.07
N PRO A 345 5.45 -19.80 -10.92
CA PRO A 345 6.66 -20.06 -11.68
C PRO A 345 6.72 -19.24 -12.97
N GLY A 346 7.94 -19.05 -13.48
CA GLY A 346 8.20 -18.40 -14.77
C GLY A 346 7.67 -16.97 -14.83
N LEU A 347 7.08 -16.60 -15.96
CA LEU A 347 6.57 -15.25 -16.21
C LEU A 347 5.33 -14.91 -15.35
N TYR A 348 4.54 -15.90 -14.92
CA TYR A 348 3.37 -15.67 -14.06
C TYR A 348 3.73 -15.16 -12.66
N GLY A 349 4.94 -15.45 -12.18
CA GLY A 349 5.43 -14.98 -10.88
C GLY A 349 6.75 -14.23 -10.97
N ALA A 350 7.03 -13.62 -12.11
CA ALA A 350 8.20 -12.76 -12.24
C ALA A 350 8.09 -11.56 -11.30
N VAL A 351 9.18 -11.29 -10.55
CA VAL A 351 9.23 -10.18 -9.58
C VAL A 351 9.03 -8.84 -10.27
N GLN A 352 9.58 -8.68 -11.47
CA GLN A 352 9.36 -7.53 -12.35
C GLN A 352 8.51 -7.98 -13.54
N SER A 353 7.38 -7.33 -13.78
CA SER A 353 6.52 -7.55 -14.96
C SER A 353 6.26 -6.23 -15.69
N ILE A 354 5.88 -6.29 -16.96
CA ILE A 354 5.35 -5.13 -17.70
C ILE A 354 3.83 -5.12 -17.58
N GLN A 355 3.29 -4.00 -17.12
CA GLN A 355 1.85 -3.82 -16.88
C GLN A 355 1.35 -2.51 -17.45
N ALA A 356 0.06 -2.51 -17.82
CA ALA A 356 -0.72 -1.31 -18.07
C ALA A 356 -1.66 -1.07 -16.87
N GLY A 357 -1.45 0.01 -16.14
CA GLY A 357 -2.29 0.43 -15.02
C GLY A 357 -3.31 1.48 -15.47
N VAL A 358 -4.50 1.45 -14.88
CA VAL A 358 -5.57 2.43 -15.08
C VAL A 358 -6.03 2.99 -13.74
N PHE A 359 -6.45 4.25 -13.74
CA PHE A 359 -6.91 4.94 -12.56
C PHE A 359 -7.92 6.02 -12.92
N SER A 360 -8.95 6.19 -12.12
CA SER A 360 -9.98 7.21 -12.33
C SER A 360 -10.34 7.90 -11.02
N CYS A 361 -10.40 9.24 -11.05
CA CYS A 361 -11.06 10.02 -10.01
C CYS A 361 -12.43 10.46 -10.51
N VAL A 362 -13.47 10.26 -9.70
CA VAL A 362 -14.86 10.59 -10.05
C VAL A 362 -15.61 11.20 -8.87
N LYS A 363 -16.79 11.75 -9.13
CA LYS A 363 -17.72 12.19 -8.08
C LYS A 363 -18.35 10.97 -7.42
N LYS A 364 -18.92 11.15 -6.23
CA LYS A 364 -19.55 10.06 -5.47
C LYS A 364 -20.60 9.30 -6.26
N ASP A 365 -21.47 10.02 -6.95
CA ASP A 365 -22.61 9.43 -7.67
C ASP A 365 -22.18 8.69 -8.96
N ASP A 366 -20.97 8.96 -9.46
CA ASP A 366 -20.43 8.37 -10.69
C ASP A 366 -19.57 7.11 -10.43
N LEU A 367 -19.32 6.75 -9.17
CA LEU A 367 -18.39 5.68 -8.78
C LEU A 367 -18.79 4.32 -9.38
N GLU A 368 -20.04 3.91 -9.18
CA GLU A 368 -20.56 2.62 -9.67
C GLU A 368 -20.43 2.51 -11.18
N LEU A 369 -20.87 3.56 -11.90
CA LEU A 369 -20.80 3.62 -13.36
C LEU A 369 -19.35 3.52 -13.85
N GLN A 370 -18.45 4.30 -13.25
CA GLN A 370 -17.04 4.30 -13.65
C GLN A 370 -16.37 2.94 -13.40
N PHE A 371 -16.71 2.27 -12.30
CA PHE A 371 -16.19 0.93 -12.00
C PHE A 371 -16.62 -0.07 -13.08
N ASP A 372 -17.91 -0.12 -13.39
CA ASP A 372 -18.47 -1.03 -14.40
C ASP A 372 -17.94 -0.72 -15.81
N GLU A 373 -17.84 0.55 -16.19
CA GLU A 373 -17.23 0.98 -17.45
C GLU A 373 -15.79 0.50 -17.57
N THR A 374 -15.00 0.62 -16.49
CA THR A 374 -13.59 0.21 -16.49
C THR A 374 -13.45 -1.31 -16.62
N VAL A 375 -14.28 -2.08 -15.91
CA VAL A 375 -14.30 -3.55 -16.01
C VAL A 375 -14.68 -3.99 -17.43
N ASN A 376 -15.75 -3.43 -17.99
CA ASN A 376 -16.21 -3.76 -19.34
C ASN A 376 -15.20 -3.37 -20.41
N LEU A 377 -14.54 -2.21 -20.26
CA LEU A 377 -13.49 -1.75 -21.16
C LEU A 377 -12.33 -2.77 -21.23
N ILE A 378 -11.89 -3.26 -20.07
CA ILE A 378 -10.81 -4.25 -19.97
C ILE A 378 -11.26 -5.59 -20.55
N TRP A 379 -12.46 -6.05 -20.19
CA TRP A 379 -13.00 -7.29 -20.74
C TRP A 379 -13.05 -7.26 -22.28
N ASN A 380 -13.62 -6.19 -22.85
CA ASN A 380 -13.77 -6.02 -24.30
C ASN A 380 -12.42 -5.92 -25.03
N PHE A 381 -11.36 -5.48 -24.35
CA PHE A 381 -10.01 -5.49 -24.89
C PHE A 381 -9.43 -6.90 -25.00
N LEU A 382 -9.70 -7.73 -23.99
CA LEU A 382 -9.08 -9.06 -23.83
C LEU A 382 -9.84 -10.14 -24.59
N GLU A 383 -11.18 -10.08 -24.63
CA GLU A 383 -12.04 -11.07 -25.29
C GLU A 383 -11.60 -11.41 -26.74
N PRO A 384 -11.25 -10.42 -27.61
CA PRO A 384 -10.76 -10.71 -28.97
C PRO A 384 -9.44 -11.48 -29.05
N PHE A 385 -8.69 -11.63 -27.94
CA PHE A 385 -7.49 -12.46 -27.93
C PHE A 385 -7.80 -13.95 -28.04
N GLY A 386 -9.04 -14.37 -27.72
CA GLY A 386 -9.55 -15.72 -27.95
C GLY A 386 -9.02 -16.79 -27.00
N LEU A 387 -8.52 -16.38 -25.83
CA LEU A 387 -8.10 -17.25 -24.73
C LEU A 387 -9.29 -17.57 -23.82
N SER A 388 -9.32 -18.78 -23.23
CA SER A 388 -10.27 -19.05 -22.15
C SER A 388 -10.01 -18.16 -20.96
N MET A 389 -11.01 -17.36 -20.62
CA MET A 389 -10.95 -16.41 -19.52
C MET A 389 -12.28 -16.32 -18.78
N ARG A 390 -12.20 -15.85 -17.54
CA ARG A 390 -13.37 -15.60 -16.70
C ARG A 390 -13.22 -14.28 -15.96
N LEU A 391 -14.35 -13.61 -15.79
CA LEU A 391 -14.49 -12.46 -14.89
C LEU A 391 -15.00 -12.99 -13.56
N SER A 392 -14.30 -12.64 -12.49
CA SER A 392 -14.64 -13.11 -11.15
C SER A 392 -14.48 -12.02 -10.11
N GLN A 393 -15.40 -11.95 -9.16
CA GLN A 393 -15.32 -11.03 -8.03
C GLN A 393 -14.63 -11.69 -6.85
N ALA A 394 -13.58 -11.04 -6.35
CA ALA A 394 -12.80 -11.49 -5.20
C ALA A 394 -13.67 -11.53 -3.93
N SER A 395 -13.42 -12.51 -3.05
CA SER A 395 -14.09 -12.53 -1.74
C SER A 395 -13.53 -11.49 -0.78
N ALA A 396 -14.26 -11.21 0.31
CA ALA A 396 -13.84 -10.27 1.34
C ALA A 396 -12.40 -10.55 1.84
N LYS A 397 -12.04 -11.83 2.01
CA LYS A 397 -10.69 -12.25 2.45
C LYS A 397 -9.57 -11.97 1.43
N GLU A 398 -9.91 -11.83 0.16
CA GLU A 398 -8.93 -11.59 -0.91
C GLU A 398 -8.71 -10.07 -1.17
N LEU A 399 -9.54 -9.21 -0.59
CA LEU A 399 -9.47 -7.76 -0.80
C LEU A 399 -8.34 -7.14 0.00
N LYS A 400 -7.61 -6.21 -0.66
CA LYS A 400 -6.62 -5.37 0.00
C LYS A 400 -7.31 -4.32 0.88
N LEU A 401 -6.52 -3.71 1.77
CA LEU A 401 -7.00 -2.74 2.75
C LEU A 401 -7.86 -1.62 2.13
N ALA A 402 -7.44 -1.09 0.98
CA ALA A 402 -8.10 0.03 0.32
C ALA A 402 -9.37 -0.34 -0.48
N GLU A 403 -9.63 -1.63 -0.74
CA GLU A 403 -10.62 -2.06 -1.74
C GLU A 403 -11.98 -2.31 -1.11
N GLN A 404 -13.06 -1.80 -1.70
CA GLN A 404 -14.45 -2.14 -1.34
C GLN A 404 -14.96 -3.39 -2.04
N ARG A 405 -14.55 -3.53 -3.31
CA ARG A 405 -14.71 -4.72 -4.16
C ARG A 405 -13.58 -4.76 -5.18
N ARG A 406 -13.29 -5.95 -5.67
CA ARG A 406 -12.34 -6.18 -6.78
C ARG A 406 -12.88 -7.22 -7.74
N LEU A 407 -12.84 -6.90 -9.02
CA LEU A 407 -13.13 -7.83 -10.11
C LEU A 407 -11.83 -8.14 -10.85
N ASP A 408 -11.57 -9.43 -11.04
CA ASP A 408 -10.38 -9.92 -11.73
C ASP A 408 -10.78 -10.64 -13.03
N VAL A 409 -10.07 -10.32 -14.11
CA VAL A 409 -10.06 -11.13 -15.33
C VAL A 409 -8.95 -12.17 -15.20
N GLN A 410 -9.34 -13.43 -15.19
CA GLN A 410 -8.42 -14.55 -15.01
C GLN A 410 -8.39 -15.42 -16.26
N ILE A 411 -7.19 -15.83 -16.66
CA ILE A 411 -6.98 -16.77 -17.76
C ILE A 411 -6.60 -18.13 -17.18
N LEU A 412 -7.09 -19.21 -17.78
CA LEU A 412 -6.63 -20.56 -17.43
C LEU A 412 -5.17 -20.72 -17.86
N ALA A 413 -4.27 -21.04 -16.92
CA ALA A 413 -2.90 -21.45 -17.21
C ALA A 413 -2.85 -22.99 -17.28
N PRO A 414 -2.80 -23.61 -18.48
CA PRO A 414 -2.90 -25.06 -18.63
C PRO A 414 -1.81 -25.80 -17.87
N SER A 415 -0.58 -25.26 -17.86
CA SER A 415 0.56 -25.89 -17.19
C SER A 415 0.43 -25.95 -15.68
N LEU A 416 -0.32 -24.99 -15.10
CA LEU A 416 -0.56 -24.89 -13.66
C LEU A 416 -1.92 -25.46 -13.25
N LYS A 417 -2.79 -25.80 -14.21
CA LYS A 417 -4.18 -26.24 -13.99
C LYS A 417 -4.98 -25.29 -13.08
N GLN A 418 -4.69 -24.00 -13.14
CA GLN A 418 -5.33 -22.96 -12.33
C GLN A 418 -5.55 -21.69 -13.14
N HIS A 419 -6.43 -20.83 -12.66
CA HIS A 419 -6.68 -19.53 -13.27
C HIS A 419 -5.71 -18.49 -12.68
N VAL A 420 -5.02 -17.75 -13.55
CA VAL A 420 -4.10 -16.68 -13.18
C VAL A 420 -4.74 -15.34 -13.52
N THR A 421 -4.76 -14.42 -12.56
CA THR A 421 -5.24 -13.06 -12.78
C THR A 421 -4.29 -12.30 -13.69
N ILE A 422 -4.80 -11.76 -14.81
CA ILE A 422 -4.03 -10.95 -15.75
C ILE A 422 -4.50 -9.50 -15.82
N ALA A 423 -5.70 -9.21 -15.31
CA ALA A 423 -6.20 -7.86 -15.15
C ALA A 423 -7.10 -7.80 -13.93
N SER A 424 -7.17 -6.64 -13.29
CA SER A 424 -7.99 -6.41 -12.10
C SER A 424 -8.48 -4.98 -12.05
N VAL A 425 -9.67 -4.79 -11.49
CA VAL A 425 -10.27 -3.47 -11.22
C VAL A 425 -10.80 -3.47 -9.80
N SER A 426 -10.36 -2.49 -9.03
CA SER A 426 -10.69 -2.31 -7.63
C SER A 426 -11.42 -0.99 -7.44
N ASP A 427 -12.54 -1.07 -6.74
CA ASP A 427 -13.23 0.09 -6.20
C ASP A 427 -12.55 0.50 -4.90
N LEU A 428 -12.02 1.71 -4.83
CA LEU A 428 -11.34 2.23 -3.66
C LEU A 428 -12.20 3.21 -2.85
N GLY A 429 -13.39 3.56 -3.34
CA GLY A 429 -14.22 4.62 -2.76
C GLY A 429 -13.39 5.87 -2.45
N ASP A 430 -13.52 6.40 -1.23
CA ASP A 430 -12.78 7.56 -0.75
C ASP A 430 -11.55 7.22 0.12
N PHE A 431 -11.18 5.93 0.23
CA PHE A 431 -10.16 5.47 1.17
C PHE A 431 -8.80 6.16 0.98
N VAL A 432 -8.37 6.27 -0.27
CA VAL A 432 -7.09 6.88 -0.64
C VAL A 432 -7.19 8.41 -0.65
N SER A 433 -8.31 8.97 -1.12
CA SER A 433 -8.54 10.41 -1.09
C SER A 433 -8.55 10.99 0.33
N ARG A 434 -9.07 10.25 1.30
CA ARG A 434 -9.06 10.62 2.73
C ARG A 434 -7.65 10.67 3.30
N ARG A 435 -6.83 9.67 2.96
CA ARG A 435 -5.43 9.55 3.41
C ARG A 435 -4.50 10.56 2.77
N LEU A 436 -4.78 10.98 1.54
CA LEU A 436 -3.89 11.83 0.73
C LEU A 436 -4.53 13.14 0.27
N MET A 437 -5.61 13.57 0.94
CA MET A 437 -6.32 14.84 0.69
C MET A 437 -6.66 15.12 -0.77
N VAL A 438 -7.24 14.15 -1.47
CA VAL A 438 -7.67 14.36 -2.85
C VAL A 438 -9.14 14.76 -2.85
N LYS A 439 -9.41 16.00 -3.26
CA LYS A 439 -10.75 16.61 -3.21
C LYS A 439 -11.19 17.07 -4.58
N HIS A 440 -12.45 17.46 -4.72
CA HIS A 440 -12.93 18.18 -5.90
C HIS A 440 -13.68 19.46 -5.54
N SER A 441 -13.66 20.44 -6.45
CA SER A 441 -14.19 21.77 -6.19
C SER A 441 -15.67 21.89 -6.52
N LEU A 442 -16.51 22.25 -5.54
CA LEU A 442 -17.87 22.71 -5.78
C LEU A 442 -17.80 24.19 -6.19
N ASN A 443 -17.80 24.49 -7.50
CA ASN A 443 -17.85 25.85 -8.05
C ASN A 443 -16.83 26.86 -7.50
N HIS A 444 -15.57 26.81 -7.95
CA HIS A 444 -14.52 27.87 -7.97
C HIS A 444 -14.30 28.84 -6.79
N ALA A 445 -15.08 28.83 -5.71
CA ALA A 445 -15.12 29.91 -4.72
C ALA A 445 -14.73 29.47 -3.30
N ASP A 446 -14.98 28.24 -2.88
CA ASP A 446 -14.67 27.81 -1.51
C ASP A 446 -14.01 26.44 -1.39
N PHE A 447 -12.77 26.43 -0.89
CA PHE A 447 -11.98 25.23 -0.60
C PHE A 447 -12.48 24.45 0.63
N ARG A 448 -13.34 25.05 1.47
CA ARG A 448 -13.54 24.58 2.85
C ARG A 448 -14.57 23.45 3.02
N PRO A 449 -15.63 23.31 2.19
CA PRO A 449 -16.37 22.07 2.11
C PRO A 449 -16.11 21.37 0.77
N ALA A 450 -14.85 21.29 0.32
CA ALA A 450 -14.54 20.54 -0.90
C ALA A 450 -14.70 19.02 -0.64
N PRO A 451 -15.66 18.34 -1.30
CA PRO A 451 -15.88 16.91 -1.15
C PRO A 451 -14.69 16.08 -1.62
N LEU A 452 -14.58 14.87 -1.08
CA LEU A 452 -13.57 13.88 -1.49
C LEU A 452 -13.97 13.26 -2.83
N VAL A 453 -12.98 13.01 -3.68
CA VAL A 453 -13.20 12.23 -4.91
C VAL A 453 -13.34 10.75 -4.56
N GLN A 454 -14.06 10.00 -5.38
CA GLN A 454 -14.00 8.54 -5.34
C GLN A 454 -12.98 8.04 -6.36
N MET A 455 -12.38 6.88 -6.09
CA MET A 455 -11.29 6.35 -6.90
C MET A 455 -11.56 4.92 -7.36
N VAL A 456 -11.32 4.68 -8.65
CA VAL A 456 -11.25 3.33 -9.25
C VAL A 456 -9.82 3.12 -9.74
N SER A 457 -9.21 2.00 -9.39
CA SER A 457 -7.85 1.67 -9.80
C SER A 457 -7.79 0.25 -10.34
N GLY A 458 -6.86 -0.04 -11.24
CA GLY A 458 -6.72 -1.39 -11.76
C GLY A 458 -5.46 -1.65 -12.57
N THR A 459 -5.16 -2.92 -12.76
CA THR A 459 -4.26 -3.40 -13.80
C THR A 459 -5.11 -3.75 -15.00
N ALA A 460 -5.06 -2.93 -16.07
CA ALA A 460 -5.77 -3.20 -17.31
C ALA A 460 -5.22 -4.43 -18.05
N LEU A 461 -3.90 -4.63 -17.98
CA LEU A 461 -3.26 -5.84 -18.49
C LEU A 461 -1.87 -6.04 -17.86
N ASN A 462 -1.63 -7.23 -17.32
CA ASN A 462 -0.30 -7.78 -17.08
C ASN A 462 0.21 -8.44 -18.36
N ILE A 463 1.01 -7.69 -19.11
CA ILE A 463 1.50 -8.06 -20.44
C ILE A 463 2.39 -9.29 -20.35
N THR A 464 3.27 -9.33 -19.34
CA THR A 464 4.19 -10.45 -19.09
C THR A 464 3.44 -11.77 -18.85
N SER A 465 2.37 -11.75 -18.04
CA SER A 465 1.56 -12.94 -17.77
C SER A 465 0.73 -13.37 -18.99
N LEU A 466 0.26 -12.42 -19.81
CA LEU A 466 -0.44 -12.74 -21.04
C LEU A 466 0.47 -13.44 -22.06
N LEU A 467 1.73 -13.01 -22.18
CA LEU A 467 2.71 -13.70 -23.03
C LEU A 467 2.92 -15.16 -22.58
N ALA A 468 2.94 -15.41 -21.28
CA ALA A 468 2.99 -16.75 -20.71
C ALA A 468 1.78 -17.59 -21.15
N ALA A 469 0.58 -17.05 -20.99
CA ALA A 469 -0.66 -17.73 -21.37
C ALA A 469 -0.73 -18.01 -22.88
N TRP A 470 -0.34 -17.05 -23.73
CA TRP A 470 -0.32 -17.27 -25.18
C TRP A 470 0.64 -18.36 -25.62
N MET A 471 1.81 -18.48 -24.99
CA MET A 471 2.72 -19.59 -25.27
C MET A 471 2.08 -20.94 -24.93
N GLU A 472 1.38 -21.04 -23.80
CA GLU A 472 0.76 -22.29 -23.35
C GLU A 472 -0.46 -22.70 -24.17
N HIS A 473 -1.25 -21.74 -24.66
CA HIS A 473 -2.45 -22.01 -25.45
C HIS A 473 -2.20 -22.13 -26.96
N GLY A 474 -1.35 -21.29 -27.54
CA GLY A 474 -1.21 -21.17 -28.99
C GLY A 474 0.00 -21.83 -29.63
N GLY A 475 0.93 -22.34 -28.82
CA GLY A 475 2.27 -22.72 -29.30
C GLY A 475 3.04 -21.54 -29.94
N ILE A 476 4.21 -21.78 -30.50
CA ILE A 476 5.08 -20.70 -30.99
C ILE A 476 4.51 -19.95 -32.21
N ASN A 477 3.74 -20.64 -33.05
CA ASN A 477 3.17 -20.05 -34.27
C ASN A 477 2.24 -18.89 -33.95
N GLN A 478 1.52 -18.95 -32.84
CA GLN A 478 0.65 -17.88 -32.41
C GLN A 478 1.45 -16.69 -31.84
N VAL A 479 2.55 -16.91 -31.13
CA VAL A 479 3.46 -15.85 -30.67
C VAL A 479 4.07 -15.10 -31.86
N ILE A 480 4.51 -15.83 -32.90
CA ILE A 480 5.06 -15.25 -34.13
C ILE A 480 3.98 -14.50 -34.91
N LEU A 481 2.78 -15.07 -35.08
CA LEU A 481 1.63 -14.41 -35.71
C LEU A 481 1.20 -13.15 -34.96
N ILE A 482 1.29 -13.14 -33.64
CA ILE A 482 1.00 -11.99 -32.79
C ILE A 482 2.07 -10.91 -32.94
N ALA A 483 3.35 -11.29 -32.95
CA ALA A 483 4.44 -10.36 -33.23
C ALA A 483 4.31 -9.74 -34.63
N LEU A 484 3.84 -10.50 -35.62
CA LEU A 484 3.66 -10.07 -37.01
C LEU A 484 2.34 -9.31 -37.28
N SER A 485 1.28 -9.54 -36.51
CA SER A 485 -0.03 -8.89 -36.71
C SER A 485 -0.21 -7.61 -35.89
N ILE A 486 0.64 -7.38 -34.90
CA ILE A 486 0.64 -6.16 -34.07
C ILE A 486 1.73 -5.17 -34.53
N ALA A 487 2.81 -5.67 -35.18
CA ALA A 487 3.76 -4.85 -35.94
C ALA A 487 3.12 -4.33 -37.22
#